data_AF-A0A286AFG5-F1
#
_entry.id   AF-A0A286AFG5-F1
#
_cell.length_a   1.000
_cell.length_b   1.000
_cell.length_c   1.000
_cell.angle_alpha   90.00
_cell.angle_beta   90.00
_cell.angle_gamma   90.00
#
_symmetry.space_group_name_H-M   'P 1'
#
loop_
_entity.id
_entity.type
_entity.pdbx_description
1 polymer ?
#
loop_
_entity_poly.entity_id
_entity_poly.type
_entity_poly.pdbx_seq_one_letter_code
_entity_poly.pdbx_strand_id
1 'polypeptide(L)'
;MMVTFVSQCEKKALNRTRRVLDAFANRIGDNTWQTVITEEGLIAVKTLLRKTATKNTAVACHWIRSRSRSELVWIVGNRDQFNPQGIVPVNSTTKELIMDIPKQAPNPNFLYANTHLQGLAEHLFAVGYVAEQLLARLTLNKTSQIETAFVAGCLHDLGKIDPAFQDWARNPKKKNLHADDGQHIDDTKFSFDKHPRHNEISVLLYQLLDPISFKGISTGHKHAIKHTENFARSESVSGAIDDMIMFIIILLG
;
A
#
# COMPACT_ATOMS: atom_id res chain seq x y z
N MET A 1 -2.08 -16.68 34.25
CA MET A 1 -1.36 -15.77 33.32
C MET A 1 -1.69 -14.32 33.68
N MET A 2 -0.76 -13.37 33.54
CA MET A 2 -1.04 -11.95 33.76
C MET A 2 -1.33 -11.27 32.43
N VAL A 3 -2.52 -10.68 32.30
CA VAL A 3 -2.99 -10.09 31.04
C VAL A 3 -3.33 -8.62 31.21
N THR A 4 -3.15 -7.86 30.14
CA THR A 4 -3.55 -6.46 30.03
C THR A 4 -4.51 -6.33 28.86
N PHE A 5 -5.63 -5.65 29.08
CA PHE A 5 -6.59 -5.31 28.04
C PHE A 5 -6.50 -3.81 27.74
N VAL A 6 -6.40 -3.47 26.46
CA VAL A 6 -6.41 -2.08 25.97
C VAL A 6 -7.61 -1.89 25.07
N SER A 7 -8.41 -0.86 25.33
CA SER A 7 -9.60 -0.56 24.54
C SER A 7 -9.41 0.74 23.75
N GLN A 8 -9.73 0.69 22.45
CA GLN A 8 -9.95 1.84 21.57
C GLN A 8 -11.41 1.86 21.10
N CYS A 9 -12.32 1.45 21.98
CA CYS A 9 -13.75 1.45 21.69
C CYS A 9 -14.28 2.89 21.64
N GLU A 10 -15.15 3.16 20.67
CA GLU A 10 -15.80 4.46 20.54
C GLU A 10 -17.31 4.40 20.82
N LYS A 11 -17.89 5.57 21.09
CA LYS A 11 -19.35 5.75 21.21
C LYS A 11 -19.95 4.81 22.25
N LYS A 12 -21.10 4.19 21.93
CA LYS A 12 -21.80 3.25 22.81
C LYS A 12 -21.02 1.96 23.08
N ALA A 13 -20.04 1.61 22.25
CA ALA A 13 -19.22 0.41 22.45
C ALA A 13 -18.34 0.53 23.69
N LEU A 14 -17.81 1.73 23.97
CA LEU A 14 -16.96 1.97 25.12
C LEU A 14 -17.65 1.59 26.44
N ASN A 15 -18.87 2.10 26.65
CA ASN A 15 -19.63 1.82 27.88
C ASN A 15 -19.98 0.33 28.02
N ARG A 16 -20.21 -0.38 26.91
CA ARG A 16 -20.48 -1.82 26.93
C ARG A 16 -19.23 -2.62 27.29
N THR A 17 -18.10 -2.32 26.63
CA THR A 17 -16.80 -2.97 26.89
C THR A 17 -16.36 -2.74 28.33
N ARG A 18 -16.51 -1.51 28.85
CA ARG A 18 -16.22 -1.17 30.24
C ARG A 18 -16.96 -2.08 31.21
N ARG A 19 -18.28 -2.22 31.05
CA ARG A 19 -19.11 -3.12 31.91
C ARG A 19 -18.64 -4.57 31.89
N VAL A 20 -18.20 -5.07 30.74
CA VAL A 20 -17.67 -6.43 30.64
C VAL A 20 -16.32 -6.50 31.36
N LEU A 21 -15.35 -5.65 31.00
CA LEU A 21 -13.99 -5.74 31.54
C LEU A 21 -13.89 -5.41 33.03
N ASP A 22 -14.69 -4.47 33.53
CA ASP A 22 -14.73 -4.12 34.96
C ASP A 22 -15.18 -5.29 35.85
N ALA A 23 -15.92 -6.26 35.30
CA ALA A 23 -16.34 -7.45 36.04
C ALA A 23 -15.24 -8.52 36.16
N PHE A 24 -14.22 -8.48 35.29
CA PHE A 24 -13.16 -9.52 35.23
C PHE A 24 -11.76 -9.00 35.57
N ALA A 25 -11.54 -7.69 35.52
CA ALA A 25 -10.21 -7.11 35.65
C ALA A 25 -10.24 -5.75 36.34
N ASN A 26 -9.12 -5.43 36.99
CA ASN A 26 -8.94 -4.13 37.63
C ASN A 26 -8.63 -3.08 36.57
N ARG A 27 -9.40 -2.01 36.56
CA ARG A 27 -9.15 -0.87 35.68
C ARG A 27 -7.96 -0.07 36.24
N ILE A 28 -6.91 0.08 35.44
CA ILE A 28 -5.67 0.78 35.80
C ILE A 28 -5.46 2.09 35.03
N GLY A 29 -6.35 2.40 34.07
CA GLY A 29 -6.38 3.64 33.31
C GLY A 29 -7.74 3.81 32.62
N ASP A 30 -7.95 4.91 31.90
CA ASP A 30 -9.26 5.24 31.32
C ASP A 30 -9.83 4.14 30.43
N ASN A 31 -8.97 3.51 29.64
CA ASN A 31 -9.30 2.44 28.69
C ASN A 31 -8.37 1.22 28.83
N THR A 32 -7.83 0.99 30.04
CA THR A 32 -6.84 -0.06 30.29
C THR A 32 -7.20 -0.86 31.53
N TRP A 33 -7.13 -2.20 31.42
CA TRP A 33 -7.40 -3.13 32.50
C TRP A 33 -6.29 -4.15 32.65
N GLN A 34 -6.07 -4.63 33.86
CA GLN A 34 -5.07 -5.63 34.15
C GLN A 34 -5.57 -6.63 35.19
N THR A 35 -5.28 -7.91 34.98
CA THR A 35 -5.67 -8.97 35.90
C THR A 35 -4.79 -10.21 35.76
N VAL A 36 -4.81 -11.05 36.79
CA VAL A 36 -4.30 -12.42 36.72
C VAL A 36 -5.49 -13.33 36.47
N ILE A 37 -5.48 -14.04 35.33
CA ILE A 37 -6.59 -14.89 34.89
C ILE A 37 -6.09 -16.26 34.42
N THR A 38 -6.98 -17.26 34.36
CA THR A 38 -6.71 -18.56 33.70
C THR A 38 -7.00 -18.47 32.20
N GLU A 39 -6.61 -19.50 31.45
CA GLU A 39 -6.86 -19.55 30.00
C GLU A 39 -8.36 -19.65 29.69
N GLU A 40 -9.10 -20.44 30.48
CA GLU A 40 -10.55 -20.57 30.37
C GLU A 40 -11.24 -19.23 30.67
N GLY A 41 -10.78 -18.52 31.70
CA GLY A 41 -11.27 -17.18 32.02
C GLY A 41 -11.01 -16.20 30.87
N LEU A 42 -9.85 -16.28 30.22
CA LEU A 42 -9.53 -15.44 29.06
C LEU A 42 -10.44 -15.75 27.86
N ILE A 43 -10.73 -17.02 27.60
CA ILE A 43 -11.66 -17.46 26.55
C ILE A 43 -13.09 -16.97 26.84
N ALA A 44 -13.52 -17.01 28.11
CA ALA A 44 -14.83 -16.50 28.53
C ALA A 44 -14.96 -14.99 28.29
N VAL A 45 -13.94 -14.20 28.70
CA VAL A 45 -13.90 -12.75 28.45
C VAL A 45 -13.96 -12.45 26.95
N LYS A 46 -13.14 -13.13 26.15
CA LYS A 46 -13.13 -12.99 24.68
C LYS A 46 -14.51 -13.27 24.09
N THR A 47 -15.20 -14.30 24.57
CA THR A 47 -16.54 -14.68 24.10
C THR A 47 -17.58 -13.61 24.46
N LEU A 48 -17.54 -13.06 25.67
CA LEU A 48 -18.45 -11.98 26.09
C LEU A 48 -18.24 -10.68 25.32
N LEU A 49 -16.97 -10.30 25.08
CA LEU A 49 -16.63 -9.15 24.26
C LEU A 49 -17.12 -9.34 22.82
N ARG A 50 -16.98 -10.54 22.24
CA ARG A 50 -17.49 -10.85 20.89
C ARG A 50 -19.00 -10.76 20.79
N LYS A 51 -19.75 -11.21 21.81
CA LYS A 51 -21.23 -11.12 21.82
C LYS A 51 -21.74 -9.68 21.81
N THR A 52 -20.97 -8.74 22.36
CA THR A 52 -21.35 -7.32 22.45
C THR A 52 -20.63 -6.44 21.45
N ALA A 53 -19.80 -7.04 20.58
CA ALA A 53 -18.97 -6.33 19.63
C ALA A 53 -19.81 -5.64 18.55
N THR A 54 -19.43 -4.42 18.24
CA THR A 54 -19.97 -3.62 17.12
C THR A 54 -18.81 -3.10 16.28
N LYS A 55 -19.09 -2.40 15.17
CA LYS A 55 -18.05 -1.74 14.36
C LYS A 55 -17.15 -0.76 15.12
N ASN A 56 -17.63 -0.21 16.24
CA ASN A 56 -16.88 0.72 17.08
C ASN A 56 -16.18 0.01 18.26
N THR A 57 -16.26 -1.32 18.35
CA THR A 57 -15.56 -2.08 19.39
C THR A 57 -14.14 -2.37 18.91
N ALA A 58 -13.14 -2.05 19.72
CA ALA A 58 -11.74 -2.39 19.47
C ALA A 58 -11.07 -2.67 20.82
N VAL A 59 -10.72 -3.93 21.07
CA VAL A 59 -10.07 -4.36 22.31
C VAL A 59 -8.91 -5.30 21.99
N ALA A 60 -7.71 -4.94 22.42
CA ALA A 60 -6.51 -5.77 22.33
C ALA A 60 -6.24 -6.44 23.69
N CYS A 61 -5.82 -7.71 23.65
CA CYS A 61 -5.40 -8.47 24.82
C CYS A 61 -3.91 -8.83 24.71
N HIS A 62 -3.14 -8.39 25.68
CA HIS A 62 -1.70 -8.66 25.78
C HIS A 62 -1.42 -9.57 26.96
N TRP A 63 -0.64 -10.63 26.72
CA TRP A 63 -0.09 -11.47 27.78
C TRP A 63 1.30 -10.96 28.15
N ILE A 64 1.48 -10.62 29.42
CA ILE A 64 2.79 -10.27 29.98
C ILE A 64 3.55 -11.58 30.27
N ARG A 65 4.58 -11.86 29.47
CA ARG A 65 5.48 -13.01 29.64
C ARG A 65 6.61 -12.73 30.62
N SER A 66 7.18 -11.53 30.55
CA SER A 66 8.25 -11.05 31.41
C SER A 66 8.12 -9.54 31.61
N ARG A 67 8.99 -8.96 32.45
CA ARG A 67 9.02 -7.50 32.69
C ARG A 67 9.17 -6.65 31.43
N SER A 68 9.80 -7.18 30.38
CA SER A 68 10.08 -6.48 29.13
C SER A 68 9.34 -7.03 27.91
N ARG A 69 8.56 -8.11 28.06
CA ARG A 69 7.89 -8.78 26.94
C ARG A 69 6.40 -8.95 27.18
N SER A 70 5.62 -8.31 26.32
CA SER A 70 4.18 -8.51 26.18
C SER A 70 3.89 -9.05 24.79
N GLU A 71 3.12 -10.13 24.71
CA GLU A 71 2.68 -10.75 23.46
C GLU A 71 1.21 -10.44 23.20
N LEU A 72 0.87 -10.03 21.98
CA LEU A 72 -0.53 -9.91 21.57
C LEU A 72 -1.15 -11.31 21.47
N VAL A 73 -2.19 -11.56 22.25
CA VAL A 73 -2.92 -12.85 22.21
C VAL A 73 -4.06 -12.79 21.20
N TRP A 74 -4.85 -11.72 21.22
CA TRP A 74 -5.95 -11.51 20.29
C TRP A 74 -6.45 -10.07 20.30
N ILE A 75 -7.19 -9.72 19.23
CA ILE A 75 -7.96 -8.48 19.11
C ILE A 75 -9.43 -8.85 18.88
N VAL A 76 -10.35 -8.15 19.54
CA VAL A 76 -11.80 -8.24 19.31
C VAL A 76 -12.30 -6.92 18.71
N GLY A 77 -13.01 -7.03 17.58
CA GLY A 77 -13.61 -5.91 16.87
C GLY A 77 -12.70 -5.32 15.79
N ASN A 78 -12.71 -4.00 15.65
CA ASN A 78 -11.93 -3.28 14.65
C ASN A 78 -10.43 -3.39 14.93
N ARG A 79 -9.70 -4.00 13.99
CA ARG A 79 -8.25 -4.20 14.06
C ARG A 79 -7.45 -2.98 13.61
N ASP A 80 -8.05 -2.09 12.81
CA ASP A 80 -7.38 -0.93 12.22
C ASP A 80 -6.97 0.11 13.28
N GLN A 81 -7.54 -0.01 14.48
CA GLN A 81 -7.17 0.81 15.65
C GLN A 81 -5.86 0.37 16.31
N PHE A 82 -5.25 -0.72 15.85
CA PHE A 82 -4.03 -1.26 16.40
C PHE A 82 -3.04 -1.60 15.28
N ASN A 83 -1.75 -1.49 15.58
CA ASN A 83 -0.70 -2.04 14.71
C ASN A 83 -0.65 -3.58 14.80
N PRO A 84 0.20 -4.28 14.01
CA PRO A 84 0.31 -5.74 14.06
C PRO A 84 0.67 -6.32 15.44
N GLN A 85 1.27 -5.52 16.33
CA GLN A 85 1.62 -5.89 17.71
C GLN A 85 0.52 -5.53 18.73
N GLY A 86 -0.63 -5.01 18.27
CA GLY A 86 -1.74 -4.62 19.14
C GLY A 86 -1.51 -3.29 19.86
N ILE A 87 -0.52 -2.50 19.44
CA ILE A 87 -0.18 -1.21 20.02
C ILE A 87 -1.02 -0.14 19.32
N VAL A 88 -1.52 0.83 20.10
CA VAL A 88 -2.30 1.95 19.60
C VAL A 88 -1.36 2.94 18.89
N PRO A 89 -1.62 3.29 17.61
CA PRO A 89 -0.81 4.28 16.91
C PRO A 89 -0.99 5.66 17.56
N VAL A 90 0.11 6.35 17.86
CA VAL A 90 0.10 7.68 18.50
C VAL A 90 -0.14 8.81 17.50
N ASN A 91 0.26 8.60 16.24
CA ASN A 91 0.06 9.54 15.15
C ASN A 91 -0.56 8.77 13.98
N SER A 92 -1.64 9.29 13.44
CA SER A 92 -2.21 8.85 12.17
C SER A 92 -2.10 9.99 11.17
N THR A 93 -1.63 9.68 9.95
CA THR A 93 -1.68 10.62 8.83
C THR A 93 -2.69 10.11 7.81
N THR A 94 -3.67 10.93 7.49
CA THR A 94 -4.58 10.73 6.35
C THR A 94 -4.17 11.58 5.15
N LYS A 95 -3.19 12.48 5.32
CA LYS A 95 -2.60 13.21 4.20
C LYS A 95 -1.66 12.29 3.47
N GLU A 96 -1.86 12.20 2.15
CA GLU A 96 -0.82 11.74 1.24
C GLU A 96 0.50 12.40 1.63
N LEU A 97 1.56 11.61 1.67
CA LEU A 97 2.91 12.11 1.92
C LEU A 97 3.12 13.30 0.98
N ILE A 98 3.38 14.46 1.56
CA ILE A 98 3.72 15.66 0.80
C ILE A 98 5.05 15.32 0.12
N MET A 99 4.98 14.80 -1.10
CA MET A 99 6.09 14.94 -2.02
C MET A 99 6.23 16.45 -2.22
N ASP A 100 7.43 16.98 -2.08
CA ASP A 100 7.77 18.40 -2.30
C ASP A 100 7.60 18.77 -3.79
N ILE A 101 6.41 18.54 -4.34
CA ILE A 101 6.01 18.96 -5.67
C ILE A 101 5.42 20.35 -5.46
N PRO A 102 6.09 21.41 -5.93
CA PRO A 102 5.53 22.75 -5.88
C PRO A 102 4.12 22.73 -6.47
N LYS A 103 3.16 23.42 -5.84
CA LYS A 103 1.84 23.66 -6.44
C LYS A 103 2.01 24.54 -7.68
N GLN A 104 2.46 23.96 -8.78
CA GLN A 104 2.57 24.59 -10.08
C GLN A 104 1.26 24.40 -10.84
N ALA A 105 0.89 25.41 -11.63
CA ALA A 105 -0.14 25.23 -12.64
C ALA A 105 0.33 24.17 -13.66
N PRO A 106 -0.59 23.40 -14.26
CA PRO A 106 -0.22 22.44 -15.29
C PRO A 106 0.47 23.17 -16.47
N ASN A 107 1.66 22.70 -16.83
CA ASN A 107 2.44 23.21 -17.94
C ASN A 107 2.27 22.28 -19.16
N PRO A 108 1.81 22.79 -20.32
CA PRO A 108 1.62 21.96 -21.51
C PRO A 108 2.93 21.38 -22.06
N ASN A 109 4.08 21.98 -21.75
CA ASN A 109 5.40 21.50 -22.18
C ASN A 109 5.99 20.44 -21.25
N PHE A 110 5.26 20.02 -20.20
CA PHE A 110 5.73 19.05 -19.22
C PHE A 110 4.79 17.84 -19.17
N LEU A 111 5.36 16.65 -19.00
CA LEU A 111 4.61 15.39 -18.93
C LEU A 111 4.42 14.97 -17.48
N TYR A 112 3.22 14.55 -17.14
CA TYR A 112 2.84 14.20 -15.78
C TYR A 112 2.52 12.71 -15.61
N ALA A 113 2.88 12.14 -14.47
CA ALA A 113 2.57 10.76 -14.08
C ALA A 113 1.17 10.59 -13.49
N ASN A 114 0.59 11.66 -12.93
CA ASN A 114 -0.69 11.66 -12.24
C ASN A 114 -1.31 13.06 -12.16
N THR A 115 -2.55 13.14 -11.67
CA THR A 115 -3.33 14.37 -11.48
C THR A 115 -2.80 15.29 -10.38
N HIS A 116 -1.80 14.84 -9.61
CA HIS A 116 -1.06 15.65 -8.64
C HIS A 116 0.11 16.42 -9.27
N LEU A 117 0.26 16.33 -10.59
CA LEU A 117 1.29 16.99 -11.38
C LEU A 117 2.72 16.54 -11.00
N GLN A 118 2.87 15.28 -10.58
CA GLN A 118 4.19 14.66 -10.49
C GLN A 118 4.77 14.50 -11.89
N GLY A 119 6.03 14.89 -12.09
CA GLY A 119 6.70 14.73 -13.38
C GLY A 119 6.89 13.28 -13.77
N LEU A 120 6.56 12.97 -15.03
CA LEU A 120 6.59 11.60 -15.54
C LEU A 120 8.01 11.04 -15.56
N ALA A 121 8.99 11.82 -16.02
CA ALA A 121 10.38 11.38 -16.09
C ALA A 121 10.97 11.08 -14.69
N GLU A 122 10.70 11.96 -13.72
CA GLU A 122 11.15 11.81 -12.35
C GLU A 122 10.48 10.60 -11.67
N HIS A 123 9.20 10.38 -11.94
CA HIS A 123 8.46 9.22 -11.44
C HIS A 123 9.05 7.91 -11.99
N LEU A 124 9.22 7.80 -13.31
CA LEU A 124 9.77 6.61 -13.95
C LEU A 124 11.19 6.30 -13.44
N PHE A 125 12.04 7.32 -13.33
CA PHE A 125 13.39 7.17 -12.79
C PHE A 125 13.36 6.73 -11.32
N ALA A 126 12.52 7.36 -10.49
CA ALA A 126 12.42 7.02 -9.07
C ALA A 126 11.97 5.57 -8.86
N VAL A 127 10.97 5.10 -9.62
CA VAL A 127 10.49 3.71 -9.56
C VAL A 127 11.59 2.74 -9.99
N GLY A 128 12.26 3.01 -11.12
CA GLY A 128 13.41 2.22 -11.57
C GLY A 128 14.53 2.14 -10.53
N TYR A 129 14.93 3.28 -9.98
CA TYR A 129 15.99 3.35 -8.97
C TYR A 129 15.63 2.59 -7.69
N VAL A 130 14.41 2.76 -7.19
CA VAL A 130 13.96 2.05 -5.97
C VAL A 130 13.89 0.54 -6.23
N ALA A 131 13.50 0.11 -7.44
CA ALA A 131 13.52 -1.30 -7.83
C ALA A 131 14.91 -1.91 -7.86
N GLU A 132 15.88 -1.18 -8.43
CA GLU A 132 17.29 -1.55 -8.35
C GLU A 132 17.77 -1.66 -6.89
N GLN A 133 17.51 -0.65 -6.05
CA GLN A 133 17.99 -0.63 -4.67
C GLN A 133 17.36 -1.72 -3.80
N LEU A 134 16.07 -2.02 -4.01
CA LEU A 134 15.41 -3.14 -3.32
C LEU A 134 16.01 -4.47 -3.76
N LEU A 135 16.18 -4.68 -5.07
CA LEU A 135 16.71 -5.95 -5.57
C LEU A 135 18.17 -6.14 -5.17
N ALA A 136 18.98 -5.07 -5.15
CA ALA A 136 20.36 -5.11 -4.67
C ALA A 136 20.48 -5.48 -3.18
N ARG A 137 19.47 -5.13 -2.36
CA ARG A 137 19.42 -5.52 -0.93
C ARG A 137 18.90 -6.94 -0.72
N LEU A 138 18.00 -7.40 -1.59
CA LEU A 138 17.36 -8.72 -1.48
C LEU A 138 18.17 -9.84 -2.16
N THR A 139 18.96 -9.52 -3.19
CA THR A 139 19.73 -10.49 -3.96
C THR A 139 21.23 -10.24 -3.81
N LEU A 140 21.96 -11.28 -3.42
CA LEU A 140 23.43 -11.26 -3.37
C LEU A 140 23.99 -11.44 -4.79
N ASN A 141 24.35 -10.33 -5.45
CA ASN A 141 25.28 -10.27 -6.59
C ASN A 141 24.80 -10.73 -7.99
N LYS A 142 23.53 -10.52 -8.37
CA LYS A 142 23.08 -10.71 -9.77
C LYS A 142 22.91 -9.38 -10.50
N THR A 143 24.01 -8.81 -11.00
CA THR A 143 24.03 -7.49 -11.67
C THR A 143 23.04 -7.37 -12.83
N SER A 144 22.89 -8.42 -13.65
CA SER A 144 21.97 -8.40 -14.80
C SER A 144 20.49 -8.31 -14.40
N GLN A 145 20.10 -8.90 -13.27
CA GLN A 145 18.72 -8.82 -12.78
C GLN A 145 18.42 -7.44 -12.19
N ILE A 146 19.42 -6.82 -11.55
CA ILE A 146 19.34 -5.46 -11.00
C ILE A 146 19.19 -4.43 -12.14
N GLU A 147 19.98 -4.55 -13.20
CA GLU A 147 19.85 -3.68 -14.38
C GLU A 147 18.50 -3.88 -15.09
N THR A 148 18.05 -5.13 -15.23
CA THR A 148 16.72 -5.44 -15.76
C THR A 148 15.63 -4.83 -14.88
N ALA A 149 15.83 -4.85 -13.57
CA ALA A 149 14.91 -4.30 -12.59
C ALA A 149 14.74 -2.78 -12.77
N PHE A 150 15.86 -2.09 -12.90
CA PHE A 150 15.90 -0.65 -13.16
C PHE A 150 15.19 -0.29 -14.47
N VAL A 151 15.52 -1.00 -15.56
CA VAL A 151 14.99 -0.71 -16.90
C VAL A 151 13.48 -0.93 -16.95
N ALA A 152 12.97 -2.04 -16.41
CA ALA A 152 11.52 -2.26 -16.40
C ALA A 152 10.80 -1.21 -15.54
N GLY A 153 11.36 -0.83 -14.39
CA GLY A 153 10.80 0.24 -13.57
C GLY A 153 10.77 1.60 -14.29
N CYS A 154 11.77 1.90 -15.12
CA CYS A 154 11.78 3.10 -15.95
C CYS A 154 10.76 3.08 -17.09
N LEU A 155 10.30 1.90 -17.52
CA LEU A 155 9.46 1.73 -18.71
C LEU A 155 7.99 1.38 -18.39
N HIS A 156 7.70 0.92 -17.18
CA HIS A 156 6.38 0.38 -16.81
C HIS A 156 5.21 1.29 -17.20
N ASP A 157 5.37 2.60 -16.97
CA ASP A 157 4.34 3.62 -17.19
C ASP A 157 4.69 4.60 -18.32
N LEU A 158 5.62 4.24 -19.22
CA LEU A 158 6.02 5.11 -20.33
C LEU A 158 4.83 5.52 -21.22
N GLY A 159 3.82 4.66 -21.35
CA GLY A 159 2.60 4.94 -22.12
C GLY A 159 1.75 6.08 -21.58
N LYS A 160 2.04 6.61 -20.38
CA LYS A 160 1.47 7.88 -19.90
C LYS A 160 1.89 9.09 -20.74
N ILE A 161 2.82 8.95 -21.69
CA ILE A 161 3.10 9.97 -22.71
C ILE A 161 1.90 10.25 -23.64
N ASP A 162 0.92 9.33 -23.69
CA ASP A 162 -0.28 9.46 -24.50
C ASP A 162 -0.98 10.83 -24.31
N PRO A 163 -1.29 11.55 -25.42
CA PRO A 163 -1.91 12.87 -25.33
C PRO A 163 -3.22 12.90 -24.54
N ALA A 164 -4.05 11.86 -24.67
CA ALA A 164 -5.33 11.81 -23.96
C ALA A 164 -5.14 11.60 -22.45
N PHE A 165 -4.17 10.77 -22.05
CA PHE A 165 -3.75 10.67 -20.64
C PHE A 165 -3.23 12.02 -20.12
N GLN A 166 -2.38 12.72 -20.89
CA GLN A 166 -1.83 14.01 -20.47
C GLN A 166 -2.90 15.10 -20.32
N ASP A 167 -3.89 15.13 -21.21
CA ASP A 167 -5.02 16.05 -21.12
C ASP A 167 -5.87 15.77 -19.86
N TRP A 168 -6.03 14.49 -19.49
CA TRP A 168 -6.68 14.10 -18.25
C TRP A 168 -5.86 14.50 -17.01
N ALA A 169 -4.56 14.19 -16.97
CA ALA A 169 -3.68 14.46 -15.84
C ALA A 169 -3.57 15.97 -15.53
N ARG A 170 -3.59 16.82 -16.57
CA ARG A 170 -3.54 18.28 -16.43
C ARG A 170 -4.88 18.90 -16.01
N ASN A 171 -5.98 18.15 -16.04
CA ASN A 171 -7.30 18.69 -15.76
C ASN A 171 -7.50 18.90 -14.24
N PRO A 172 -7.62 20.16 -13.76
CA PRO A 172 -7.74 20.44 -12.32
C PRO A 172 -9.00 19.83 -11.68
N LYS A 173 -10.04 19.56 -12.49
CA LYS A 173 -11.29 18.94 -12.02
C LYS A 173 -11.13 17.45 -11.72
N LYS A 174 -10.03 16.82 -12.15
CA LYS A 174 -9.77 15.38 -11.99
C LYS A 174 -8.84 15.04 -10.81
N LYS A 175 -8.34 16.06 -10.09
CA LYS A 175 -7.35 15.90 -9.00
C LYS A 175 -7.74 14.96 -7.86
N ASN A 176 -9.04 14.80 -7.59
CA ASN A 176 -9.54 13.95 -6.49
C ASN A 176 -10.44 12.81 -7.00
N LEU A 177 -10.36 12.50 -8.29
CA LEU A 177 -11.22 11.48 -8.90
C LEU A 177 -10.50 10.14 -8.78
N HIS A 178 -10.99 9.28 -7.87
CA HIS A 178 -10.51 7.90 -7.76
C HIS A 178 -11.28 7.04 -8.77
N ALA A 179 -10.56 6.48 -9.73
CA ALA A 179 -11.07 5.39 -10.55
C ALA A 179 -11.28 4.15 -9.66
N ASP A 180 -12.41 3.46 -9.83
CA ASP A 180 -12.84 2.34 -8.97
C ASP A 180 -11.90 1.11 -9.06
N ASP A 181 -11.05 1.08 -10.09
CA ASP A 181 -10.10 0.01 -10.40
C ASP A 181 -8.64 0.51 -10.52
N GLY A 182 -8.39 1.80 -10.25
CA GLY A 182 -7.06 2.41 -10.27
C GLY A 182 -6.33 2.37 -11.62
N GLN A 183 -7.05 2.07 -12.71
CA GLN A 183 -6.52 2.04 -14.08
C GLN A 183 -7.45 2.75 -15.07
N HIS A 184 -8.73 2.91 -14.73
CA HIS A 184 -9.75 3.36 -15.66
C HIS A 184 -10.10 4.83 -15.45
N ILE A 185 -9.56 5.68 -16.32
CA ILE A 185 -10.13 6.99 -16.62
C ILE A 185 -11.48 6.76 -17.33
N ASP A 186 -12.59 6.73 -16.60
CA ASP A 186 -13.92 6.79 -17.23
C ASP A 186 -14.38 8.26 -17.31
N ASP A 187 -14.26 8.85 -18.50
CA ASP A 187 -14.90 10.13 -18.84
C ASP A 187 -15.80 9.95 -20.08
N THR A 188 -16.82 10.77 -20.20
CA THR A 188 -17.76 10.80 -21.35
C THR A 188 -17.09 10.87 -22.73
N LYS A 189 -15.83 11.33 -22.81
CA LYS A 189 -15.00 11.38 -24.04
C LYS A 189 -13.90 10.32 -24.11
N PHE A 190 -13.63 9.59 -23.03
CA PHE A 190 -12.51 8.67 -22.90
C PHE A 190 -12.95 7.45 -22.08
N SER A 191 -13.02 6.30 -22.73
CA SER A 191 -13.36 5.01 -22.13
C SER A 191 -12.47 3.96 -22.78
N PHE A 192 -12.05 2.94 -22.04
CA PHE A 192 -11.13 1.90 -22.54
C PHE A 192 -11.76 0.98 -23.59
N ASP A 193 -13.07 1.04 -23.77
CA ASP A 193 -13.72 0.45 -24.95
C ASP A 193 -13.29 1.16 -26.26
N LYS A 194 -12.70 2.36 -26.17
CA LYS A 194 -12.35 3.22 -27.30
C LYS A 194 -10.91 3.73 -27.29
N HIS A 195 -10.14 3.54 -26.21
CA HIS A 195 -8.75 4.00 -26.12
C HIS A 195 -7.84 2.97 -25.42
N PRO A 196 -6.61 2.74 -25.92
CA PRO A 196 -5.66 1.80 -25.30
C PRO A 196 -5.25 2.23 -23.88
N ARG A 197 -4.98 1.25 -23.00
CA ARG A 197 -4.47 1.53 -21.65
C ARG A 197 -3.01 2.00 -21.69
N HIS A 198 -2.61 2.80 -20.70
CA HIS A 198 -1.22 3.29 -20.64
C HIS A 198 -0.21 2.14 -20.56
N ASN A 199 -0.54 1.03 -19.89
CA ASN A 199 0.31 -0.16 -19.86
C ASN A 199 0.40 -0.87 -21.23
N GLU A 200 -0.69 -0.94 -22.00
CA GLU A 200 -0.69 -1.47 -23.37
C GLU A 200 0.15 -0.59 -24.30
N ILE A 201 0.08 0.74 -24.12
CA ILE A 201 0.93 1.69 -24.82
C ILE A 201 2.40 1.54 -24.39
N SER A 202 2.68 1.35 -23.09
CA SER A 202 4.05 1.08 -22.59
C SER A 202 4.64 -0.15 -23.28
N VAL A 203 3.88 -1.26 -23.34
CA VAL A 203 4.31 -2.50 -23.99
C VAL A 203 4.55 -2.30 -25.49
N LEU A 204 3.68 -1.56 -26.17
CA LEU A 204 3.86 -1.23 -27.58
C LEU A 204 5.13 -0.38 -27.79
N LEU A 205 5.33 0.65 -26.95
CA LEU A 205 6.52 1.50 -27.01
C LEU A 205 7.79 0.69 -26.73
N TYR A 206 7.77 -0.22 -25.76
CA TYR A 206 8.88 -1.13 -25.51
C TYR A 206 9.17 -2.01 -26.73
N GLN A 207 8.16 -2.57 -27.38
CA GLN A 207 8.35 -3.38 -28.60
C GLN A 207 8.94 -2.57 -29.78
N LEU A 208 8.57 -1.29 -29.89
CA LEU A 208 9.09 -0.40 -30.92
C LEU A 208 10.50 0.10 -30.61
N LEU A 209 10.79 0.31 -29.33
CA LEU A 209 12.08 0.82 -28.85
C LEU A 209 13.11 -0.29 -28.64
N ASP A 210 12.70 -1.55 -28.45
CA ASP A 210 13.59 -2.71 -28.32
C ASP A 210 14.30 -2.95 -29.66
N PRO A 211 15.55 -2.48 -29.82
CA PRO A 211 16.29 -2.83 -31.01
C PRO A 211 16.60 -4.31 -30.81
N ILE A 212 16.18 -5.14 -31.76
CA ILE A 212 16.61 -6.55 -31.86
C ILE A 212 18.16 -6.64 -31.79
N SER A 213 18.87 -5.53 -32.08
CA SER A 213 20.32 -5.32 -31.98
C SER A 213 20.89 -4.88 -30.62
N PHE A 214 20.10 -4.47 -29.62
CA PHE A 214 20.61 -4.10 -28.29
C PHE A 214 20.95 -5.36 -27.47
N LYS A 215 22.26 -5.62 -27.32
CA LYS A 215 22.83 -6.81 -26.65
C LYS A 215 23.06 -6.64 -25.15
N GLY A 216 22.74 -5.47 -24.57
CA GLY A 216 22.98 -5.17 -23.15
C GLY A 216 22.09 -5.96 -22.19
N ILE A 217 20.93 -6.45 -22.65
CA ILE A 217 19.97 -7.22 -21.86
C ILE A 217 19.69 -8.54 -22.60
N SER A 218 19.77 -9.68 -21.89
CA SER A 218 19.54 -10.99 -22.51
C SER A 218 18.07 -11.18 -22.92
N THR A 219 17.82 -12.05 -23.89
CA THR A 219 16.47 -12.35 -24.40
C THR A 219 15.47 -12.79 -23.32
N GLY A 220 15.93 -13.53 -22.30
CA GLY A 220 15.10 -13.89 -21.15
C GLY A 220 14.69 -12.69 -20.30
N HIS A 221 15.62 -11.76 -20.05
CA HIS A 221 15.34 -10.54 -19.30
C HIS A 221 14.46 -9.55 -20.10
N LYS A 222 14.59 -9.51 -21.43
CA LYS A 222 13.69 -8.74 -22.29
C LYS A 222 12.23 -9.21 -22.20
N HIS A 223 12.02 -10.52 -22.03
CA HIS A 223 10.69 -11.10 -21.84
C HIS A 223 10.11 -10.76 -20.45
N ALA A 224 10.96 -10.73 -19.42
CA ALA A 224 10.57 -10.32 -18.06
C ALA A 224 10.14 -8.83 -18.00
N ILE A 225 10.86 -7.94 -18.70
CA ILE A 225 10.49 -6.52 -18.82
C ILE A 225 9.09 -6.39 -19.44
N LYS A 226 8.86 -7.04 -20.58
CA LYS A 226 7.55 -7.01 -21.26
C LYS A 226 6.41 -7.54 -20.39
N HIS A 227 6.67 -8.59 -19.61
CA HIS A 227 5.67 -9.12 -18.67
C HIS A 227 5.36 -8.14 -17.54
N THR A 228 6.37 -7.43 -17.06
CA THR A 228 6.23 -6.42 -16.00
C THR A 228 5.33 -5.27 -16.47
N GLU A 229 5.56 -4.76 -17.67
CA GLU A 229 4.77 -3.68 -18.24
C GLU A 229 3.29 -4.05 -18.41
N ASN A 230 2.99 -5.31 -18.78
CA ASN A 230 1.60 -5.79 -18.90
C ASN A 230 0.88 -5.95 -17.55
N PHE A 231 1.63 -6.19 -16.47
CA PHE A 231 1.07 -6.53 -15.15
C PHE A 231 1.14 -5.39 -14.14
N ALA A 232 1.88 -4.31 -14.42
CA ALA A 232 1.89 -3.11 -13.60
C ALA A 232 0.47 -2.57 -13.44
N ARG A 233 -0.01 -2.53 -12.21
CA ARG A 233 -1.31 -2.04 -11.80
C ARG A 233 -1.14 -1.01 -10.69
N SER A 234 -0.96 0.28 -10.98
CA SER A 234 -1.61 1.31 -10.14
C SER A 234 -1.36 2.78 -10.47
N GLU A 235 -2.37 3.58 -10.12
CA GLU A 235 -2.33 5.02 -9.92
C GLU A 235 -2.05 5.45 -8.45
N SER A 236 -1.46 4.63 -7.59
CA SER A 236 -1.18 5.01 -6.19
C SER A 236 0.18 4.55 -5.66
N VAL A 237 0.76 5.31 -4.72
CA VAL A 237 2.05 5.00 -4.07
C VAL A 237 2.02 3.62 -3.38
N SER A 238 0.85 3.18 -2.91
CA SER A 238 0.67 1.83 -2.35
C SER A 238 0.73 0.74 -3.43
N GLY A 239 0.11 0.98 -4.58
CA GLY A 239 0.12 0.01 -5.67
C GLY A 239 1.48 -0.09 -6.35
N ALA A 240 2.29 0.98 -6.37
CA ALA A 240 3.66 0.92 -6.87
C ALA A 240 4.53 -0.07 -6.04
N ILE A 241 4.24 -0.22 -4.75
CA ILE A 241 4.91 -1.21 -3.88
C ILE A 241 4.40 -2.62 -4.18
N ASP A 242 3.10 -2.80 -4.42
CA ASP A 242 2.52 -4.10 -4.80
C ASP A 242 3.01 -4.55 -6.19
N ASP A 243 3.15 -3.61 -7.13
CA ASP A 243 3.75 -3.81 -8.45
C ASP A 243 5.23 -4.17 -8.33
N MET A 244 5.98 -3.52 -7.42
CA MET A 244 7.36 -3.90 -7.09
C MET A 244 7.48 -5.30 -6.47
N ILE A 245 6.52 -5.71 -5.62
CA ILE A 245 6.53 -7.05 -5.02
C ILE A 245 6.25 -8.10 -6.08
N MET A 246 5.27 -7.87 -6.97
CA MET A 246 5.04 -8.72 -8.14
C MET A 246 6.27 -8.75 -9.06
N PHE A 247 6.95 -7.61 -9.23
CA PHE A 247 8.18 -7.49 -10.02
C PHE A 247 9.33 -8.33 -9.46
N ILE A 248 9.54 -8.30 -8.14
CA ILE A 248 10.53 -9.13 -7.46
C ILE A 248 10.17 -10.62 -7.60
N ILE A 249 8.88 -10.98 -7.52
CA ILE A 249 8.41 -12.37 -7.70
C ILE A 249 8.65 -12.86 -9.14
N ILE A 250 8.39 -12.02 -10.15
CA ILE A 250 8.58 -12.38 -11.58
C ILE A 250 10.08 -12.48 -11.93
N LEU A 251 10.95 -11.64 -11.37
CA LEU A 251 12.40 -11.66 -11.63
C LEU A 251 13.15 -12.74 -10.83
N LEU A 252 12.61 -13.18 -9.69
CA LEU A 252 13.21 -14.25 -8.86
C LEU A 252 12.70 -15.66 -9.21
N GLY A 253 11.63 -15.78 -10.01
CA GLY A 253 11.07 -17.04 -10.52
C GLY A 253 11.87 -17.67 -11.65
#